data_AF-A0A1Z9QPX2-F1
#
_entry.id   AF-A0A1Z9QPX2-F1
#
_cell.length_a   1.000
_cell.length_b   1.000
_cell.length_c   1.000
_cell.angle_alpha   90.00
_cell.angle_beta   90.00
_cell.angle_gamma   90.00
#
_symmetry.space_group_name_H-M   'P 1'
#
loop_
_entity.id
_entity.type
_entity.pdbx_description
1 polymer ?
#
loop_
_entity_poly.entity_id
_entity_poly.type
_entity_poly.pdbx_seq_one_letter_code
_entity_poly.pdbx_strand_id
1 'polypeptide(L)'
;MRTFHLLLAVFCSFGCLHSLQAEFDANELQNDIQQTINSVQPAVVAIRGSRSAFSGVIVSAEGHVLSAGHAVKPGSRYQVILPDGRRFQARGKGSNPKADCALVQITDKIKDLPFVQIGESSNLVANQPCIGISFPGGQGTREQPAVRFGRIVRRARPGGMLQSTALMEPGDSGGALFDLDGRVIGIHSRIGSSMTQNFEVPIDVYKNFWNELNAERTFTGNTRIILGIEAREREDASGITVERIVEDSVAEKSGIQVNDIITVINGDNTVSLTALRAALAKAAAKRLDKFTLKVMRGEETVSLQADFTNELPPPDIELPTYKSTDFTEPKPIKQLANLPKQFSDLESRLDDACVLISSDFGTDEDTTSVGIAGTLIENSDLIVSKNSMVGSKPTAELDSQSVELEIVHRDTDNDLVLLRTPRQHKQGVSLTEDEDAVMPAGVFIIAPDADGPGQVSIVSAKTFRSQKQMSRGFLGVVPSTFGKQEGAVLDEVRLDGAAKRAGLKVGDVVTKMNDTVITTDRDMRAFLMKRDPKVTIIAKVLRDGEEIEKAITLGAYPSMSRHAADRMEKSGRRDGFSTVILHDANLQPEKCGGPVFDLDGNFIGMNIARNSRVRSYALPSGVIKEFIEGRN
;
A
#
# COMPACT_ATOMS: atom_id res chain seq x y z
N MET A 1 -6.51 75.85 -49.29
CA MET A 1 -6.92 75.57 -47.89
C MET A 1 -6.08 74.38 -47.41
N ARG A 2 -4.92 74.65 -46.79
CA ARG A 2 -4.61 74.54 -45.33
C ARG A 2 -4.59 73.06 -44.85
N THR A 3 -3.44 72.36 -44.82
CA THR A 3 -2.41 72.25 -43.73
C THR A 3 -2.91 71.69 -42.38
N PHE A 4 -2.37 70.55 -41.90
CA PHE A 4 -1.30 70.46 -40.88
C PHE A 4 -1.01 69.01 -40.42
N HIS A 5 0.26 68.75 -40.09
CA HIS A 5 0.79 67.55 -39.41
C HIS A 5 0.20 67.35 -38.00
N LEU A 6 0.18 66.10 -37.49
CA LEU A 6 0.61 65.83 -36.12
C LEU A 6 1.09 64.38 -35.91
N LEU A 7 2.25 64.27 -35.27
CA LEU A 7 2.84 63.06 -34.68
C LEU A 7 1.88 62.36 -33.71
N LEU A 8 1.96 61.03 -33.62
CA LEU A 8 1.82 60.37 -32.33
C LEU A 8 2.95 59.35 -32.11
N ALA A 9 3.67 59.59 -31.03
CA ALA A 9 4.89 58.93 -30.63
C ALA A 9 4.65 57.46 -30.23
N VAL A 10 5.60 56.63 -30.65
CA VAL A 10 5.86 55.30 -30.10
C VAL A 10 6.34 55.49 -28.66
N PHE A 11 5.47 55.25 -27.68
CA PHE A 11 5.91 54.97 -26.32
C PHE A 11 5.97 53.45 -26.13
N CYS A 12 7.16 52.89 -26.40
CA CYS A 12 7.60 51.64 -25.80
C CYS A 12 7.64 51.85 -24.28
N SER A 13 6.55 51.52 -23.60
CA SER A 13 6.64 51.10 -22.20
C SER A 13 6.93 49.60 -22.25
N PHE A 14 8.20 49.26 -22.06
CA PHE A 14 8.62 47.92 -21.64
C PHE A 14 7.99 47.64 -20.27
N GLY A 15 6.70 47.30 -20.27
CA GLY A 15 6.08 46.56 -19.19
C GLY A 15 6.64 45.16 -19.27
N CYS A 16 7.74 44.92 -18.56
CA CYS A 16 8.27 43.61 -18.30
C CYS A 16 7.19 42.84 -17.51
N LEU A 17 6.27 42.18 -18.22
CA LEU A 17 5.44 41.11 -17.67
C LEU A 17 6.37 39.91 -17.46
N HIS A 18 7.23 40.00 -16.44
CA HIS A 18 7.62 38.81 -15.72
C HIS A 18 6.32 38.25 -15.16
N SER A 19 5.80 37.19 -15.78
CA SER A 19 4.86 36.33 -15.11
C SER A 19 5.55 35.87 -13.82
N LEU A 20 5.13 36.42 -12.69
CA LEU A 20 5.41 35.88 -11.37
C LEU A 20 4.76 34.48 -11.32
N GLN A 21 5.44 33.48 -11.90
CA GLN A 21 5.29 32.11 -11.45
C GLN A 21 5.96 32.10 -10.08
N ALA A 22 5.16 32.16 -9.01
CA ALA A 22 5.69 31.94 -7.66
C ALA A 22 6.54 30.68 -7.70
N GLU A 23 7.81 30.77 -7.29
CA GLU A 23 8.68 29.60 -7.22
C GLU A 23 8.06 28.56 -6.28
N PHE A 24 8.14 27.29 -6.66
CA PHE A 24 7.66 26.20 -5.82
C PHE A 24 8.56 26.08 -4.59
N ASP A 25 7.96 26.13 -3.40
CA ASP A 25 8.64 25.96 -2.12
C ASP A 25 8.35 24.56 -1.55
N ALA A 26 9.39 23.73 -1.44
CA ALA A 26 9.28 22.38 -0.89
C ALA A 26 9.00 22.38 0.63
N ASN A 27 9.47 23.40 1.35
CA ASN A 27 9.22 23.56 2.78
C ASN A 27 7.77 23.96 3.05
N GLU A 28 7.21 24.86 2.23
CA GLU A 28 5.77 25.18 2.29
C GLU A 28 4.93 23.93 2.03
N LEU A 29 5.25 23.15 0.99
CA LEU A 29 4.55 21.89 0.71
C LEU A 29 4.68 20.89 1.87
N GLN A 30 5.86 20.75 2.48
CA GLN A 30 6.06 19.87 3.64
C GLN A 30 5.14 20.27 4.80
N ASN A 31 5.05 21.57 5.09
CA ASN A 31 4.20 22.09 6.15
C ASN A 31 2.72 21.82 5.86
N ASP A 32 2.26 22.03 4.62
CA ASP A 32 0.90 21.72 4.19
C ASP A 32 0.59 20.23 4.35
N ILE A 33 1.52 19.36 3.95
CA ILE A 33 1.40 17.90 4.09
C ILE A 33 1.27 17.53 5.57
N GLN A 34 2.14 18.05 6.42
CA GLN A 34 2.12 17.74 7.86
C GLN A 34 0.86 18.25 8.55
N GLN A 35 0.41 19.47 8.22
CA GLN A 35 -0.83 20.03 8.73
C GLN A 35 -2.03 19.17 8.31
N THR A 36 -2.06 18.73 7.06
CA THR A 36 -3.09 17.83 6.55
C THR A 36 -3.07 16.50 7.30
N ILE A 37 -1.91 15.85 7.43
CA ILE A 37 -1.77 14.58 8.17
C ILE A 37 -2.32 14.74 9.59
N ASN A 38 -1.93 15.79 10.30
CA ASN A 38 -2.37 16.02 11.68
C ASN A 38 -3.89 16.18 11.80
N SER A 39 -4.55 16.77 10.79
CA SER A 39 -6.00 16.95 10.80
C SER A 39 -6.77 15.68 10.43
N VAL A 40 -6.28 14.89 9.47
CA VAL A 40 -7.05 13.75 8.93
C VAL A 40 -6.68 12.39 9.53
N GLN A 41 -5.43 12.20 9.95
CA GLN A 41 -4.92 10.91 10.41
C GLN A 41 -5.74 10.32 11.57
N PRO A 42 -6.20 11.10 12.58
CA PRO A 42 -7.02 10.56 13.68
C PRO A 42 -8.30 9.85 13.23
N ALA A 43 -8.86 10.20 12.07
CA ALA A 43 -10.09 9.61 11.53
C ALA A 43 -9.85 8.37 10.65
N VAL A 44 -8.60 8.06 10.31
CA VAL A 44 -8.25 6.85 9.56
C VAL A 44 -8.08 5.71 10.54
N VAL A 45 -8.72 4.57 10.27
CA VAL A 45 -8.88 3.50 11.25
C VAL A 45 -8.47 2.14 10.68
N ALA A 46 -7.99 1.25 11.56
CA ALA A 46 -7.88 -0.17 11.26
C ALA A 46 -9.20 -0.87 11.59
N ILE A 47 -9.67 -1.73 10.68
CA ILE A 47 -10.87 -2.53 10.85
C ILE A 47 -10.47 -4.00 10.93
N ARG A 48 -10.88 -4.68 11.99
CA ARG A 48 -10.60 -6.10 12.24
C ARG A 48 -11.90 -6.90 12.27
N GLY A 49 -12.01 -7.87 11.37
CA GLY A 49 -13.00 -8.94 11.42
C GLY A 49 -12.43 -10.22 12.02
N SER A 50 -13.20 -11.31 12.01
CA SER A 50 -12.77 -12.60 12.57
C SER A 50 -11.53 -13.19 11.89
N ARG A 51 -11.34 -12.93 10.59
CA ARG A 51 -10.19 -13.40 9.78
C ARG A 51 -9.69 -12.38 8.77
N SER A 52 -10.17 -11.14 8.84
CA SER A 52 -9.80 -10.07 7.90
C SER A 52 -9.33 -8.83 8.64
N ALA A 53 -8.39 -8.12 8.02
CA ALA A 53 -7.92 -6.84 8.49
C ALA A 53 -7.75 -5.92 7.29
N PHE A 54 -8.29 -4.72 7.40
CA PHE A 54 -8.32 -3.72 6.35
C PHE A 54 -8.45 -2.34 7.00
N SER A 55 -8.54 -1.29 6.19
CA SER A 55 -8.57 0.09 6.66
C SER A 55 -9.94 0.73 6.44
N GLY A 56 -10.17 1.88 7.06
CA GLY A 56 -11.37 2.69 6.87
C GLY A 56 -11.11 4.16 7.21
N VAL A 57 -12.08 5.02 6.93
CA VAL A 57 -12.05 6.43 7.31
C VAL A 57 -13.39 6.88 7.87
N ILE A 58 -13.38 7.51 9.03
CA ILE A 58 -14.58 8.03 9.70
C ILE A 58 -14.96 9.37 9.06
N VAL A 59 -16.22 9.51 8.63
CA VAL A 59 -16.71 10.70 7.88
C VAL A 59 -17.84 11.44 8.58
N SER A 60 -18.18 11.05 9.81
CA SER A 60 -19.27 11.68 10.57
C SER A 60 -19.10 11.48 12.07
N ALA A 61 -19.70 12.35 12.88
CA ALA A 61 -19.75 12.21 14.34
C ALA A 61 -20.56 10.97 14.76
N GLU A 62 -21.50 10.53 13.94
CA GLU A 62 -22.34 9.36 14.16
C GLU A 62 -21.58 8.04 13.96
N GLY A 63 -20.36 8.06 13.43
CA GLY A 63 -19.53 6.86 13.28
C GLY A 63 -19.69 6.10 11.96
N HIS A 64 -20.11 6.78 10.88
CA HIS A 64 -20.01 6.28 9.52
C HIS A 64 -18.54 6.13 9.10
N VAL A 65 -18.14 4.93 8.69
CA VAL A 65 -16.78 4.58 8.27
C VAL A 65 -16.80 4.06 6.84
N LEU A 66 -16.19 4.80 5.90
CA LEU A 66 -16.05 4.36 4.52
C LEU A 66 -14.96 3.30 4.41
N SER A 67 -15.17 2.29 3.56
CA SER A 67 -14.19 1.23 3.30
C SER A 67 -14.44 0.56 1.95
N ALA A 68 -13.58 -0.40 1.57
CA ALA A 68 -13.67 -1.10 0.30
C ALA A 68 -14.75 -2.20 0.29
N GLY A 69 -15.47 -2.33 -0.82
CA GLY A 69 -16.58 -3.26 -1.03
C GLY A 69 -16.19 -4.72 -0.84
N HIS A 70 -15.04 -5.12 -1.38
CA HIS A 70 -14.53 -6.49 -1.25
C HIS A 70 -14.10 -6.88 0.17
N ALA A 71 -13.88 -5.89 1.06
CA ALA A 71 -13.41 -6.13 2.43
C ALA A 71 -14.57 -6.27 3.44
N VAL A 72 -15.68 -5.58 3.19
CA VAL A 72 -16.81 -5.48 4.12
C VAL A 72 -17.93 -6.45 3.72
N LYS A 73 -18.38 -7.25 4.70
CA LYS A 73 -19.56 -8.10 4.60
C LYS A 73 -20.70 -7.49 5.43
N PRO A 74 -21.83 -7.11 4.79
CA PRO A 74 -23.03 -6.66 5.48
C PRO A 74 -23.45 -7.56 6.65
N GLY A 75 -23.88 -6.94 7.75
CA GLY A 75 -24.33 -7.59 8.98
C GLY A 75 -23.24 -8.21 9.85
N SER A 76 -22.01 -8.29 9.36
CA SER A 76 -20.88 -8.80 10.14
C SER A 76 -20.45 -7.80 11.21
N ARG A 77 -19.96 -8.32 12.34
CA ARG A 77 -19.35 -7.51 13.40
C ARG A 77 -17.89 -7.27 13.12
N TYR A 78 -17.44 -6.06 13.40
CA TYR A 78 -16.08 -5.60 13.26
C TYR A 78 -15.62 -4.87 14.53
N GLN A 79 -14.31 -4.85 14.75
CA GLN A 79 -13.68 -3.92 15.68
C GLN A 79 -12.98 -2.82 14.88
N VAL A 80 -13.36 -1.57 15.13
CA VAL A 80 -12.70 -0.37 14.61
C VAL A 80 -11.66 0.08 15.63
N ILE A 81 -10.44 0.34 15.19
CA ILE A 81 -9.30 0.73 16.04
C ILE A 81 -8.76 2.06 15.51
N LEU A 82 -8.76 3.07 16.37
CA LEU A 82 -8.24 4.41 16.05
C LEU A 82 -6.71 4.47 16.25
N PRO A 83 -6.03 5.47 15.66
CA PRO A 83 -4.59 5.69 15.89
C PRO A 83 -4.23 5.98 17.35
N ASP A 84 -5.17 6.49 18.14
CA ASP A 84 -5.00 6.73 19.59
C ASP A 84 -5.16 5.45 20.45
N GLY A 85 -5.42 4.30 19.81
CA GLY A 85 -5.59 3.01 20.46
C GLY A 85 -7.00 2.71 20.96
N ARG A 86 -7.95 3.66 20.88
CA ARG A 86 -9.36 3.40 21.21
C ARG A 86 -9.94 2.35 20.25
N ARG A 87 -10.79 1.49 20.80
CA ARG A 87 -11.40 0.35 20.09
C ARG A 87 -12.91 0.40 20.24
N PHE A 88 -13.61 0.29 19.13
CA PHE A 88 -15.07 0.35 19.08
C PHE A 88 -15.66 -0.85 18.36
N GLN A 89 -16.83 -1.28 18.80
CA GLN A 89 -17.66 -2.23 18.08
C GLN A 89 -18.30 -1.53 16.87
N ALA A 90 -18.35 -2.25 15.77
CA ALA A 90 -18.95 -1.77 14.54
C ALA A 90 -19.66 -2.89 13.78
N ARG A 91 -20.54 -2.50 12.87
CA ARG A 91 -21.31 -3.40 12.02
C ARG A 91 -21.13 -3.04 10.55
N GLY A 92 -20.90 -4.03 9.71
CA GLY A 92 -20.93 -3.85 8.26
C GLY A 92 -22.35 -3.47 7.82
N LYS A 93 -22.51 -2.34 7.14
CA LYS A 93 -23.78 -1.86 6.59
C LYS A 93 -23.90 -2.33 5.15
N GLY A 94 -23.86 -1.44 4.17
CA GLY A 94 -23.98 -1.76 2.76
C GLY A 94 -22.63 -2.01 2.11
N SER A 95 -22.62 -2.88 1.09
CA SER A 95 -21.45 -3.14 0.26
C SER A 95 -21.84 -3.29 -1.20
N ASN A 96 -21.04 -2.68 -2.09
CA ASN A 96 -21.15 -2.82 -3.53
C ASN A 96 -19.86 -3.40 -4.11
N PRO A 97 -19.80 -4.72 -4.36
CA PRO A 97 -18.61 -5.36 -4.91
C PRO A 97 -18.23 -4.90 -6.33
N LYS A 98 -19.20 -4.40 -7.11
CA LYS A 98 -18.97 -3.94 -8.49
C LYS A 98 -18.26 -2.59 -8.53
N ALA A 99 -18.75 -1.64 -7.73
CA ALA A 99 -18.12 -0.32 -7.56
C ALA A 99 -16.98 -0.34 -6.52
N ASP A 100 -16.90 -1.41 -5.74
CA ASP A 100 -15.96 -1.66 -4.65
C ASP A 100 -16.02 -0.65 -3.49
N CYS A 101 -17.22 -0.15 -3.19
CA CYS A 101 -17.49 0.71 -2.03
C CYS A 101 -18.27 -0.02 -0.94
N ALA A 102 -18.02 0.31 0.32
CA ALA A 102 -18.79 -0.18 1.47
C ALA A 102 -18.80 0.83 2.63
N LEU A 103 -19.75 0.60 3.53
CA LEU A 103 -19.91 1.35 4.76
C LEU A 103 -19.86 0.41 5.97
N VAL A 104 -19.13 0.82 7.00
CA VAL A 104 -19.12 0.24 8.34
C VAL A 104 -19.65 1.30 9.30
N GLN A 105 -20.46 0.89 10.27
CA GLN A 105 -21.06 1.78 11.26
C GLN A 105 -20.53 1.44 12.64
N ILE A 106 -19.89 2.39 13.32
CA ILE A 106 -19.56 2.25 14.74
C ILE A 106 -20.87 2.25 15.54
N THR A 107 -21.05 1.27 16.42
CA THR A 107 -22.29 1.07 17.18
C THR A 107 -22.22 1.61 18.61
N ASP A 108 -21.02 1.92 19.09
CA ASP A 108 -20.80 2.50 20.40
C ASP A 108 -21.19 3.99 20.41
N LYS A 109 -21.77 4.48 21.51
CA LYS A 109 -22.11 5.91 21.67
C LYS A 109 -20.87 6.68 22.17
N ILE A 110 -20.36 7.62 21.37
CA ILE A 110 -19.10 8.33 21.62
C ILE A 110 -19.33 9.83 21.39
N LYS A 111 -18.79 10.69 22.27
CA LYS A 111 -18.94 12.16 22.14
C LYS A 111 -17.84 12.83 21.32
N ASP A 112 -16.65 12.23 21.25
CA ASP A 112 -15.44 12.84 20.67
C ASP A 112 -14.79 11.89 19.64
N LEU A 113 -15.54 11.59 18.58
CA LEU A 113 -15.05 10.78 17.48
C LEU A 113 -14.40 11.70 16.41
N PRO A 114 -13.13 11.49 16.03
CA PRO A 114 -12.54 12.22 14.92
C PRO A 114 -13.18 11.77 13.61
N PHE A 115 -13.50 12.72 12.74
CA PHE A 115 -14.00 12.46 11.40
C PHE A 115 -13.50 13.50 10.42
N VAL A 116 -13.50 13.15 9.14
CA VAL A 116 -13.04 14.00 8.04
C VAL A 116 -14.18 14.35 7.10
N GLN A 117 -13.95 15.40 6.33
CA GLN A 117 -14.89 15.85 5.33
C GLN A 117 -14.83 15.02 4.05
N ILE A 118 -16.00 14.68 3.49
CA ILE A 118 -16.13 14.07 2.16
C ILE A 118 -15.95 15.16 1.08
N GLY A 119 -14.90 15.03 0.25
CA GLY A 119 -14.57 15.94 -0.85
C GLY A 119 -15.34 15.65 -2.14
N GLU A 120 -14.85 16.15 -3.29
CA GLU A 120 -15.45 15.96 -4.62
C GLU A 120 -14.44 15.40 -5.62
N SER A 121 -14.63 14.15 -6.03
CA SER A 121 -13.71 13.49 -6.97
C SER A 121 -13.86 13.97 -8.41
N SER A 122 -15.02 14.53 -8.76
CA SER A 122 -15.30 15.13 -10.08
C SER A 122 -14.39 16.33 -10.40
N ASN A 123 -13.96 17.06 -9.37
CA ASN A 123 -13.22 18.32 -9.53
C ASN A 123 -11.71 18.11 -9.54
N LEU A 124 -11.22 16.90 -9.25
CA LEU A 124 -9.80 16.61 -9.21
C LEU A 124 -9.11 16.93 -10.53
N VAL A 125 -7.84 17.31 -10.48
CA VAL A 125 -7.06 17.60 -11.68
C VAL A 125 -5.76 16.81 -11.66
N ALA A 126 -5.23 16.49 -12.84
CA ALA A 126 -3.95 15.79 -12.93
C ALA A 126 -2.83 16.61 -12.25
N ASN A 127 -1.91 15.93 -11.58
CA ASN A 127 -0.82 16.49 -10.78
C ASN A 127 -1.24 17.27 -9.51
N GLN A 128 -2.52 17.26 -9.14
CA GLN A 128 -2.92 17.72 -7.82
C GLN A 128 -2.26 16.83 -6.74
N PRO A 129 -1.62 17.39 -5.70
CA PRO A 129 -1.06 16.62 -4.60
C PRO A 129 -2.16 15.87 -3.84
N CYS A 130 -1.80 14.71 -3.31
CA CYS A 130 -2.68 13.91 -2.48
C CYS A 130 -1.88 13.10 -1.46
N ILE A 131 -2.54 12.74 -0.36
CA ILE A 131 -1.95 11.98 0.75
C ILE A 131 -2.76 10.70 0.94
N GLY A 132 -2.12 9.54 0.82
CA GLY A 132 -2.72 8.24 1.11
C GLY A 132 -2.43 7.83 2.54
N ILE A 133 -3.46 7.47 3.32
CA ILE A 133 -3.31 7.02 4.71
C ILE A 133 -4.10 5.74 4.93
N SER A 134 -3.44 4.75 5.53
CA SER A 134 -4.01 3.42 5.76
C SER A 134 -3.24 2.65 6.84
N PHE A 135 -3.75 1.46 7.20
CA PHE A 135 -3.09 0.49 8.08
C PHE A 135 -2.67 -0.74 7.27
N PRO A 136 -1.58 -0.65 6.47
CA PRO A 136 -1.10 -1.78 5.69
C PRO A 136 -0.76 -2.96 6.60
N GLY A 137 -0.83 -4.16 6.05
CA GLY A 137 -0.42 -5.35 6.78
C GLY A 137 1.09 -5.37 7.05
N GLY A 138 1.50 -5.50 8.31
CA GLY A 138 2.87 -5.87 8.69
C GLY A 138 3.46 -4.99 9.79
N GLN A 139 4.78 -5.01 9.92
CA GLN A 139 5.45 -4.36 11.05
C GLN A 139 5.47 -2.85 10.89
N GLY A 140 5.39 -2.13 12.02
CA GLY A 140 5.35 -0.68 12.05
C GLY A 140 4.04 -0.04 11.62
N THR A 141 3.07 -0.81 11.13
CA THR A 141 1.84 -0.27 10.51
C THR A 141 0.54 -0.93 11.00
N ARG A 142 0.65 -1.89 11.93
CA ARG A 142 -0.52 -2.56 12.55
C ARG A 142 -1.19 -1.71 13.63
N GLU A 143 -0.41 -0.87 14.29
CA GLU A 143 -0.79 -0.09 15.47
C GLU A 143 -0.74 1.43 15.22
N GLN A 144 -0.18 1.84 14.08
CA GLN A 144 -0.17 3.22 13.61
C GLN A 144 -0.44 3.25 12.11
N PRO A 145 -1.09 4.30 11.59
CA PRO A 145 -1.30 4.46 10.16
C PRO A 145 0.02 4.80 9.45
N ALA A 146 0.12 4.38 8.18
CA ALA A 146 1.20 4.74 7.28
C ALA A 146 0.71 5.79 6.28
N VAL A 147 1.48 6.86 6.14
CA VAL A 147 1.24 7.98 5.23
C VAL A 147 2.09 7.85 3.97
N ARG A 148 1.51 8.19 2.82
CA ARG A 148 2.19 8.19 1.53
C ARG A 148 1.87 9.44 0.77
N PHE A 149 2.87 10.06 0.18
CA PHE A 149 2.68 11.23 -0.64
C PHE A 149 2.53 10.84 -2.11
N GLY A 150 1.68 11.57 -2.82
CA GLY A 150 1.53 11.35 -4.25
C GLY A 150 0.81 12.48 -4.94
N ARG A 151 0.43 12.20 -6.18
CA ARG A 151 -0.36 13.09 -7.02
C ARG A 151 -1.40 12.33 -7.83
N ILE A 152 -2.45 13.03 -8.20
CA ILE A 152 -3.48 12.50 -9.09
C ILE A 152 -2.88 12.28 -10.48
N VAL A 153 -2.89 11.03 -10.95
CA VAL A 153 -2.47 10.66 -12.29
C VAL A 153 -3.62 10.86 -13.27
N ARG A 154 -4.80 10.33 -12.92
CA ARG A 154 -5.97 10.37 -13.78
C ARG A 154 -7.24 10.42 -12.96
N ARG A 155 -8.11 11.39 -13.26
CA ARG A 155 -9.50 11.41 -12.80
C ARG A 155 -10.24 10.14 -13.21
N ALA A 156 -11.25 9.78 -12.42
CA ALA A 156 -12.20 8.74 -12.81
C ALA A 156 -13.06 9.17 -14.01
N ARG A 157 -13.20 8.27 -14.99
CA ARG A 157 -14.27 8.35 -15.98
C ARG A 157 -15.59 7.85 -15.34
N PRO A 158 -16.77 8.14 -15.89
CA PRO A 158 -18.02 7.58 -15.38
C PRO A 158 -17.95 6.05 -15.22
N GLY A 159 -18.19 5.55 -14.01
CA GLY A 159 -18.08 4.12 -13.65
C GLY A 159 -16.64 3.58 -13.56
N GLY A 160 -15.63 4.44 -13.61
CA GLY A 160 -14.22 4.10 -13.49
C GLY A 160 -13.61 4.42 -12.12
N MET A 161 -12.31 4.12 -12.00
CA MET A 161 -11.51 4.36 -10.79
C MET A 161 -10.68 5.63 -10.91
N LEU A 162 -10.37 6.25 -9.78
CA LEU A 162 -9.29 7.23 -9.65
C LEU A 162 -7.93 6.50 -9.74
N GLN A 163 -6.90 7.21 -10.17
CA GLN A 163 -5.52 6.71 -10.13
C GLN A 163 -4.60 7.79 -9.55
N SER A 164 -3.78 7.41 -8.56
CA SER A 164 -2.76 8.26 -7.96
C SER A 164 -1.37 7.61 -8.01
N THR A 165 -0.34 8.40 -7.69
CA THR A 165 1.03 7.88 -7.46
C THR A 165 1.27 7.43 -6.03
N ALA A 166 0.32 7.65 -5.10
CA ALA A 166 0.44 7.16 -3.74
C ALA A 166 0.42 5.62 -3.79
N LEU A 167 1.54 5.00 -3.40
CA LEU A 167 1.71 3.56 -3.56
C LEU A 167 0.76 2.80 -2.62
N MET A 168 0.28 1.65 -3.07
CA MET A 168 -0.61 0.80 -2.28
C MET A 168 -0.10 -0.64 -2.20
N GLU A 169 -0.44 -1.34 -1.12
CA GLU A 169 -0.23 -2.78 -0.93
C GLU A 169 -1.46 -3.46 -0.28
N PRO A 170 -1.55 -4.80 -0.29
CA PRO A 170 -2.56 -5.51 0.48
C PRO A 170 -2.62 -5.10 1.95
N GLY A 171 -3.81 -4.76 2.42
CA GLY A 171 -4.05 -4.18 3.75
C GLY A 171 -4.40 -2.69 3.69
N ASP A 172 -4.00 -1.98 2.63
CA ASP A 172 -4.41 -0.59 2.41
C ASP A 172 -5.89 -0.46 2.00
N SER A 173 -6.51 -1.55 1.52
CA SER A 173 -7.92 -1.58 1.11
C SER A 173 -8.83 -0.93 2.14
N GLY A 174 -9.62 0.04 1.70
CA GLY A 174 -10.51 0.83 2.54
C GLY A 174 -9.88 2.06 3.19
N GLY A 175 -8.55 2.23 3.12
CA GLY A 175 -7.84 3.44 3.53
C GLY A 175 -8.20 4.62 2.62
N ALA A 176 -7.81 5.82 3.01
CA ALA A 176 -8.29 7.05 2.39
C ALA A 176 -7.18 7.78 1.64
N LEU A 177 -7.56 8.35 0.50
CA LEU A 177 -6.79 9.34 -0.23
C LEU A 177 -7.37 10.72 0.06
N PHE A 178 -6.52 11.65 0.47
CA PHE A 178 -6.87 13.02 0.84
C PHE A 178 -6.27 14.03 -0.13
N ASP A 179 -6.93 15.18 -0.29
CA ASP A 179 -6.26 16.39 -0.78
C ASP A 179 -5.60 17.15 0.38
N LEU A 180 -4.85 18.21 0.08
CA LEU A 180 -4.18 19.05 1.08
C LEU A 180 -5.13 19.95 1.89
N ASP A 181 -6.42 19.98 1.56
CA ASP A 181 -7.44 20.63 2.40
C ASP A 181 -7.98 19.64 3.46
N GLY A 182 -7.51 18.40 3.47
CA GLY A 182 -7.92 17.35 4.42
C GLY A 182 -9.25 16.67 4.07
N ARG A 183 -9.73 16.82 2.84
CA ARG A 183 -10.97 16.16 2.39
C ARG A 183 -10.66 14.78 1.84
N VAL A 184 -11.46 13.78 2.16
CA VAL A 184 -11.34 12.46 1.52
C VAL A 184 -11.85 12.55 0.07
N ILE A 185 -10.98 12.20 -0.87
CA ILE A 185 -11.23 12.30 -2.32
C ILE A 185 -11.29 10.92 -3.01
N GLY A 186 -10.86 9.87 -2.33
CA GLY A 186 -10.99 8.49 -2.79
C GLY A 186 -10.70 7.47 -1.70
N ILE A 187 -11.12 6.23 -1.92
CA ILE A 187 -10.87 5.10 -1.01
C ILE A 187 -10.02 4.05 -1.72
N HIS A 188 -8.89 3.68 -1.12
CA HIS A 188 -7.98 2.67 -1.61
C HIS A 188 -8.70 1.34 -1.88
N SER A 189 -8.57 0.81 -3.11
CA SER A 189 -9.26 -0.42 -3.53
C SER A 189 -8.30 -1.49 -4.03
N ARG A 190 -7.50 -1.20 -5.06
CA ARG A 190 -6.70 -2.23 -5.74
C ARG A 190 -5.45 -1.68 -6.39
N ILE A 191 -4.54 -2.60 -6.70
CA ILE A 191 -3.32 -2.32 -7.45
C ILE A 191 -3.30 -3.08 -8.77
N GLY A 192 -2.60 -2.53 -9.76
CA GLY A 192 -2.30 -3.21 -11.01
C GLY A 192 -0.99 -4.00 -10.95
N SER A 193 -0.51 -4.43 -12.13
CA SER A 193 0.72 -5.23 -12.24
C SER A 193 2.00 -4.39 -12.09
N SER A 194 1.95 -3.09 -12.41
CA SER A 194 3.08 -2.17 -12.27
C SER A 194 3.00 -1.35 -10.98
N MET A 195 4.14 -0.77 -10.57
CA MET A 195 4.23 0.16 -9.43
C MET A 195 3.38 1.43 -9.58
N THR A 196 3.14 1.85 -10.83
CA THR A 196 2.41 3.08 -11.18
C THR A 196 0.89 2.92 -11.19
N GLN A 197 0.39 1.69 -11.04
CA GLN A 197 -1.04 1.38 -11.06
C GLN A 197 -1.57 1.19 -9.64
N ASN A 198 -2.06 2.27 -9.04
CA ASN A 198 -2.74 2.30 -7.75
C ASN A 198 -4.13 2.92 -7.99
N PHE A 199 -5.19 2.25 -7.54
CA PHE A 199 -6.56 2.62 -7.90
C PHE A 199 -7.45 2.79 -6.67
N GLU A 200 -8.14 3.92 -6.66
CA GLU A 200 -9.08 4.31 -5.62
C GLU A 200 -10.51 4.36 -6.18
N VAL A 201 -11.48 3.99 -5.34
CA VAL A 201 -12.88 4.27 -5.63
C VAL A 201 -13.10 5.76 -5.44
N PRO A 202 -13.61 6.49 -6.45
CA PRO A 202 -13.84 7.93 -6.35
C PRO A 202 -14.85 8.24 -5.24
N ILE A 203 -14.62 9.30 -4.45
CA ILE A 203 -15.47 9.58 -3.30
C ILE A 203 -16.94 9.85 -3.69
N ASP A 204 -17.20 10.38 -4.88
CA ASP A 204 -18.58 10.65 -5.34
C ASP A 204 -19.38 9.36 -5.54
N VAL A 205 -18.73 8.21 -5.71
CA VAL A 205 -19.41 6.90 -5.71
C VAL A 205 -20.06 6.63 -4.36
N TYR A 206 -19.43 7.01 -3.25
CA TYR A 206 -20.00 6.85 -1.91
C TYR A 206 -21.16 7.81 -1.68
N LYS A 207 -21.07 9.04 -2.19
CA LYS A 207 -22.19 10.00 -2.15
C LYS A 207 -23.39 9.48 -2.94
N ASN A 208 -23.16 8.99 -4.15
CA ASN A 208 -24.23 8.50 -5.03
C ASN A 208 -24.97 7.29 -4.47
N PHE A 209 -24.28 6.43 -3.71
CA PHE A 209 -24.86 5.24 -3.09
C PHE A 209 -25.11 5.40 -1.59
N TRP A 210 -25.18 6.62 -1.07
CA TRP A 210 -25.22 6.85 0.38
C TRP A 210 -26.39 6.14 1.07
N ASN A 211 -27.57 6.15 0.47
CA ASN A 211 -28.74 5.44 1.00
C ASN A 211 -28.53 3.91 0.96
N GLU A 212 -28.06 3.37 -0.16
CA GLU A 212 -27.77 1.93 -0.30
C GLU A 212 -26.67 1.46 0.66
N LEU A 213 -25.65 2.29 0.87
CA LEU A 213 -24.57 2.02 1.80
C LEU A 213 -25.04 1.97 3.25
N ASN A 214 -26.09 2.74 3.60
CA ASN A 214 -26.68 2.69 4.93
C ASN A 214 -27.67 1.52 5.14
N ALA A 215 -28.07 0.85 4.07
CA ALA A 215 -28.81 -0.41 4.14
C ALA A 215 -27.86 -1.57 4.45
N GLU A 216 -28.25 -2.49 5.33
CA GLU A 216 -27.42 -3.64 5.69
C GLU A 216 -27.52 -4.77 4.65
N ARG A 217 -26.95 -4.56 3.48
CA ARG A 217 -27.03 -5.53 2.37
C ARG A 217 -25.97 -5.33 1.30
N THR A 218 -25.82 -6.34 0.46
CA THR A 218 -25.01 -6.24 -0.75
C THR A 218 -25.87 -5.72 -1.91
N PHE A 219 -25.34 -4.78 -2.70
CA PHE A 219 -26.01 -4.23 -3.89
C PHE A 219 -25.03 -4.05 -5.05
N THR A 220 -25.50 -3.87 -6.29
CA THR A 220 -24.63 -3.77 -7.48
C THR A 220 -24.86 -2.50 -8.31
N GLY A 221 -25.77 -1.64 -7.84
CA GLY A 221 -26.15 -0.36 -8.40
C GLY A 221 -27.35 0.20 -7.63
N ASN A 222 -27.97 1.27 -8.14
CA ASN A 222 -29.18 1.81 -7.51
C ASN A 222 -30.23 0.71 -7.41
N THR A 223 -30.88 0.62 -6.25
CA THR A 223 -31.76 -0.51 -5.98
C THR A 223 -32.95 -0.50 -6.94
N ARG A 224 -33.12 -1.59 -7.68
CA ARG A 224 -34.33 -1.87 -8.44
C ARG A 224 -35.13 -2.91 -7.68
N ILE A 225 -36.39 -2.58 -7.39
CA ILE A 225 -37.31 -3.56 -6.83
C ILE A 225 -37.56 -4.65 -7.86
N ILE A 226 -37.34 -5.91 -7.47
CA ILE A 226 -37.63 -7.09 -8.28
C ILE A 226 -38.53 -8.04 -7.51
N LEU A 227 -39.47 -8.69 -8.20
CA LEU A 227 -40.34 -9.70 -7.58
C LEU A 227 -39.58 -10.99 -7.23
N GLY A 228 -38.55 -11.33 -8.02
CA GLY A 228 -37.85 -12.62 -7.96
C GLY A 228 -38.59 -13.74 -8.69
N ILE A 229 -39.01 -13.47 -9.94
CA ILE A 229 -39.65 -14.44 -10.85
C ILE A 229 -38.90 -14.50 -12.18
N GLU A 230 -38.97 -15.64 -12.86
CA GLU A 230 -38.86 -15.71 -14.32
C GLU A 230 -40.28 -15.80 -14.89
N ALA A 231 -40.55 -14.98 -15.90
CA ALA A 231 -41.88 -14.84 -16.46
C ALA A 231 -41.83 -14.62 -17.96
N ARG A 232 -42.89 -15.05 -18.64
CA ARG A 232 -43.07 -14.91 -20.09
C ARG A 232 -44.31 -14.09 -20.40
N GLU A 233 -44.19 -13.21 -21.40
CA GLU A 233 -45.32 -12.45 -21.94
C GLU A 233 -46.26 -13.39 -22.71
N ARG A 234 -47.56 -13.19 -22.53
CA ARG A 234 -48.55 -13.96 -23.28
C ARG A 234 -48.88 -13.28 -24.61
N GLU A 235 -49.05 -14.07 -25.66
CA GLU A 235 -49.38 -13.58 -27.01
C GLU A 235 -50.75 -12.87 -27.06
N ASP A 236 -51.68 -13.29 -26.20
CA ASP A 236 -53.01 -12.70 -26.05
C ASP A 236 -53.03 -11.38 -25.25
N ALA A 237 -51.86 -10.90 -24.81
CA ALA A 237 -51.68 -9.71 -23.97
C ALA A 237 -52.54 -9.71 -22.68
N SER A 238 -52.98 -10.88 -22.21
CA SER A 238 -53.80 -10.99 -20.98
C SER A 238 -53.00 -10.81 -19.69
N GLY A 239 -51.66 -10.82 -19.77
CA GLY A 239 -50.77 -10.65 -18.62
C GLY A 239 -49.41 -11.28 -18.85
N ILE A 240 -48.67 -11.49 -17.76
CA ILE A 240 -47.40 -12.21 -17.75
C ILE A 240 -47.52 -13.50 -16.93
N THR A 241 -47.10 -14.62 -17.52
CA THR A 241 -47.14 -15.92 -16.85
C THR A 241 -45.87 -16.13 -16.04
N VAL A 242 -45.99 -16.49 -14.77
CA VAL A 242 -44.86 -16.88 -13.90
C VAL A 242 -44.40 -18.28 -14.27
N GLU A 243 -43.16 -18.43 -14.73
CA GLU A 243 -42.58 -19.72 -15.13
C GLU A 243 -41.69 -20.30 -14.03
N ARG A 244 -41.01 -19.44 -13.25
CA ARG A 244 -40.19 -19.84 -12.12
C ARG A 244 -40.25 -18.80 -11.02
N ILE A 245 -40.12 -19.26 -9.79
CA ILE A 245 -39.98 -18.42 -8.59
C ILE A 245 -38.58 -18.64 -8.03
N VAL A 246 -37.91 -17.55 -7.69
CA VAL A 246 -36.60 -17.59 -7.03
C VAL A 246 -36.83 -17.85 -5.53
N GLU A 247 -36.09 -18.78 -4.95
CA GLU A 247 -36.12 -19.08 -3.51
C GLU A 247 -35.77 -17.84 -2.68
N ASP A 248 -36.42 -17.68 -1.52
CA ASP A 248 -36.34 -16.53 -0.61
C ASP A 248 -36.75 -15.18 -1.21
N SER A 249 -37.35 -15.17 -2.40
CA SER A 249 -37.80 -13.94 -3.07
C SER A 249 -39.07 -13.35 -2.46
N VAL A 250 -39.34 -12.09 -2.82
CA VAL A 250 -40.62 -11.46 -2.48
C VAL A 250 -41.78 -12.25 -3.07
N ALA A 251 -41.68 -12.72 -4.32
CA ALA A 251 -42.74 -13.50 -4.96
C ALA A 251 -43.11 -14.75 -4.17
N GLU A 252 -42.12 -15.52 -3.72
CA GLU A 252 -42.32 -16.71 -2.89
C GLU A 252 -43.02 -16.35 -1.57
N LYS A 253 -42.46 -15.36 -0.84
CA LYS A 253 -43.00 -14.88 0.45
C LYS A 253 -44.40 -14.30 0.34
N SER A 254 -44.78 -13.83 -0.85
CA SER A 254 -46.09 -13.23 -1.15
C SER A 254 -47.13 -14.25 -1.59
N GLY A 255 -46.76 -15.53 -1.69
CA GLY A 255 -47.66 -16.62 -2.09
C GLY A 255 -47.98 -16.65 -3.60
N ILE A 256 -47.12 -16.06 -4.44
CA ILE A 256 -47.18 -16.23 -5.89
C ILE A 256 -46.82 -17.68 -6.22
N GLN A 257 -47.46 -18.25 -7.24
CA GLN A 257 -47.26 -19.63 -7.66
C GLN A 257 -46.80 -19.70 -9.12
N VAL A 258 -46.09 -20.77 -9.47
CA VAL A 258 -45.79 -21.08 -10.87
C VAL A 258 -47.12 -21.25 -11.62
N ASN A 259 -47.19 -20.71 -12.83
CA ASN A 259 -48.38 -20.56 -13.68
C ASN A 259 -49.39 -19.47 -13.26
N ASP A 260 -49.15 -18.71 -12.19
CA ASP A 260 -49.91 -17.48 -11.96
C ASP A 260 -49.74 -16.52 -13.15
N ILE A 261 -50.82 -15.85 -13.56
CA ILE A 261 -50.79 -14.79 -14.58
C ILE A 261 -50.92 -13.46 -13.89
N ILE A 262 -49.85 -12.68 -13.81
CA ILE A 262 -49.87 -11.35 -13.17
C ILE A 262 -50.53 -10.36 -14.15
N THR A 263 -51.61 -9.72 -13.71
CA THR A 263 -52.45 -8.84 -14.54
C THR A 263 -52.38 -7.38 -14.11
N VAL A 264 -52.22 -7.11 -12.80
CA VAL A 264 -52.18 -5.75 -12.24
C VAL A 264 -51.16 -5.67 -11.11
N ILE A 265 -50.42 -4.56 -11.06
CA ILE A 265 -49.59 -4.17 -9.91
C ILE A 265 -49.90 -2.74 -9.51
N ASN A 266 -50.32 -2.53 -8.26
CA ASN A 266 -50.66 -1.22 -7.69
C ASN A 266 -51.62 -0.40 -8.58
N GLY A 267 -52.56 -1.08 -9.24
CA GLY A 267 -53.54 -0.47 -10.15
C GLY A 267 -53.07 -0.26 -11.59
N ASP A 268 -51.79 -0.50 -11.89
CA ASP A 268 -51.27 -0.45 -13.26
C ASP A 268 -51.39 -1.83 -13.93
N ASN A 269 -51.96 -1.90 -15.14
CA ASN A 269 -52.07 -3.14 -15.91
C ASN A 269 -50.68 -3.62 -16.37
N THR A 270 -50.36 -4.89 -16.12
CA THR A 270 -49.05 -5.49 -16.42
C THR A 270 -49.14 -6.54 -17.51
N VAL A 271 -49.41 -6.08 -18.74
CA VAL A 271 -49.57 -6.95 -19.92
C VAL A 271 -48.24 -7.33 -20.61
N SER A 272 -47.11 -6.76 -20.15
CA SER A 272 -45.77 -7.06 -20.64
C SER A 272 -44.74 -6.99 -19.51
N LEU A 273 -43.57 -7.58 -19.71
CA LEU A 273 -42.44 -7.49 -18.77
C LEU A 273 -41.94 -6.05 -18.65
N THR A 274 -42.08 -5.24 -19.70
CA THR A 274 -41.78 -3.80 -19.65
C THR A 274 -42.77 -3.06 -18.77
N ALA A 275 -44.08 -3.35 -18.89
CA ALA A 275 -45.11 -2.77 -18.04
C ALA A 275 -44.95 -3.20 -16.57
N LEU A 276 -44.64 -4.47 -16.32
CA LEU A 276 -44.27 -4.98 -15.00
C LEU A 276 -43.12 -4.17 -14.39
N ARG A 277 -42.00 -4.03 -15.12
CA ARG A 277 -40.83 -3.28 -14.64
C ARG A 277 -41.16 -1.82 -14.39
N ALA A 278 -41.96 -1.19 -15.24
CA ALA A 278 -42.39 0.19 -15.08
C ALA A 278 -43.29 0.38 -13.85
N ALA A 279 -44.23 -0.54 -13.61
CA ALA A 279 -45.10 -0.52 -12.43
C ALA A 279 -44.29 -0.69 -11.13
N LEU A 280 -43.34 -1.64 -11.10
CA LEU A 280 -42.43 -1.82 -9.97
C LEU A 280 -41.55 -0.59 -9.74
N ALA A 281 -41.00 0.01 -10.80
CA ALA A 281 -40.17 1.22 -10.70
C ALA A 281 -40.97 2.44 -10.22
N LYS A 282 -42.21 2.62 -10.73
CA LYS A 282 -43.13 3.69 -10.31
C LYS A 282 -43.53 3.54 -8.85
N ALA A 283 -43.78 2.32 -8.40
CA ALA A 283 -44.08 2.03 -7.00
C ALA A 283 -42.85 2.21 -6.09
N ALA A 284 -41.65 1.82 -6.56
CA ALA A 284 -40.38 2.06 -5.88
C ALA A 284 -40.11 3.56 -5.70
N ALA A 285 -40.35 4.37 -6.75
CA ALA A 285 -40.21 5.82 -6.70
C ALA A 285 -41.17 6.48 -5.69
N LYS A 286 -42.31 5.85 -5.43
CA LYS A 286 -43.27 6.24 -4.39
C LYS A 286 -42.96 5.67 -3.00
N ARG A 287 -41.91 4.85 -2.87
CA ARG A 287 -41.51 4.14 -1.65
C ARG A 287 -42.67 3.41 -0.95
N LEU A 288 -43.43 2.65 -1.72
CA LEU A 288 -44.43 1.76 -1.12
C LEU A 288 -43.70 0.55 -0.50
N ASP A 289 -43.99 0.25 0.77
CA ASP A 289 -43.44 -0.96 1.42
C ASP A 289 -44.18 -2.22 0.99
N LYS A 290 -45.44 -2.08 0.55
CA LYS A 290 -46.29 -3.20 0.17
C LYS A 290 -46.99 -2.92 -1.15
N PHE A 291 -46.91 -3.87 -2.07
CA PHE A 291 -47.50 -3.76 -3.40
C PHE A 291 -48.69 -4.70 -3.50
N THR A 292 -49.81 -4.21 -4.02
CA THR A 292 -50.97 -5.05 -4.33
C THR A 292 -50.80 -5.62 -5.73
N LEU A 293 -50.87 -6.95 -5.84
CA LEU A 293 -50.86 -7.66 -7.12
C LEU A 293 -52.21 -8.32 -7.34
N LYS A 294 -52.69 -8.33 -8.58
CA LYS A 294 -53.72 -9.25 -9.01
C LYS A 294 -53.11 -10.29 -9.92
N VAL A 295 -53.34 -11.55 -9.58
CA VAL A 295 -52.93 -12.70 -10.38
C VAL A 295 -54.16 -13.52 -10.76
N MET A 296 -54.17 -14.10 -11.96
CA MET A 296 -55.10 -15.17 -12.29
C MET A 296 -54.45 -16.51 -11.97
N ARG A 297 -55.13 -17.32 -11.17
CA ARG A 297 -54.70 -18.67 -10.79
C ARG A 297 -55.79 -19.63 -11.23
N GLY A 298 -55.55 -20.34 -12.34
CA GLY A 298 -56.63 -21.02 -13.06
C GLY A 298 -57.63 -19.99 -13.61
N GLU A 299 -58.91 -20.11 -13.22
CA GLU A 299 -59.98 -19.17 -13.62
C GLU A 299 -60.26 -18.09 -12.56
N GLU A 300 -59.63 -18.17 -11.38
CA GLU A 300 -59.88 -17.25 -10.27
C GLU A 300 -58.90 -16.07 -10.25
N THR A 301 -59.41 -14.88 -9.94
CA THR A 301 -58.57 -13.71 -9.66
C THR A 301 -58.22 -13.65 -8.18
N VAL A 302 -56.94 -13.78 -7.87
CA VAL A 302 -56.40 -13.70 -6.51
C VAL A 302 -55.71 -12.34 -6.32
N SER A 303 -56.06 -11.63 -5.25
CA SER A 303 -55.33 -10.43 -4.84
C SER A 303 -54.27 -10.80 -3.81
N LEU A 304 -53.01 -10.54 -4.14
CA LEU A 304 -51.86 -10.80 -3.29
C LEU A 304 -51.24 -9.48 -2.85
N GLN A 305 -50.57 -9.50 -1.69
CA GLN A 305 -49.81 -8.36 -1.20
C GLN A 305 -48.34 -8.77 -1.11
N ALA A 306 -47.50 -8.11 -1.90
CA ALA A 306 -46.06 -8.31 -1.87
C ALA A 306 -45.39 -7.32 -0.93
N ASP A 307 -44.58 -7.83 -0.01
CA ASP A 307 -43.85 -7.03 0.97
C ASP A 307 -42.42 -6.75 0.51
N PHE A 308 -42.14 -5.47 0.26
CA PHE A 308 -40.88 -4.91 -0.19
C PHE A 308 -40.20 -4.06 0.90
N THR A 309 -40.66 -4.12 2.17
CA THR A 309 -40.17 -3.25 3.26
C THR A 309 -38.64 -3.32 3.43
N ASN A 310 -38.02 -4.47 3.17
CA ASN A 310 -36.56 -4.67 3.27
C ASN A 310 -35.82 -4.56 1.92
N GLU A 311 -36.55 -4.30 0.83
CA GLU A 311 -36.03 -4.28 -0.54
C GLU A 311 -35.61 -2.89 -0.99
N LEU A 312 -36.05 -1.82 -0.31
CA LEU A 312 -35.56 -0.47 -0.55
C LEU A 312 -34.51 -0.06 0.49
N PRO A 313 -33.52 0.75 0.10
CA PRO A 313 -32.65 1.36 1.10
C PRO A 313 -33.45 2.40 1.91
N PRO A 314 -32.97 2.76 3.12
CA PRO A 314 -33.62 3.81 3.90
C PRO A 314 -33.81 5.10 3.08
N PRO A 315 -34.97 5.77 3.22
CA PRO A 315 -35.21 7.09 2.67
C PRO A 315 -34.17 8.13 3.08
N ASP A 316 -33.68 8.90 2.10
CA ASP A 316 -33.19 10.28 2.29
C ASP A 316 -32.27 10.47 3.51
N ILE A 317 -31.33 9.54 3.70
CA ILE A 317 -30.32 9.72 4.72
C ILE A 317 -29.46 10.88 4.24
N GLU A 318 -29.44 11.95 5.03
CA GLU A 318 -28.61 13.10 4.72
C GLU A 318 -27.13 12.67 4.75
N LEU A 319 -26.37 13.20 3.80
CA LEU A 319 -24.92 13.11 3.88
C LEU A 319 -24.45 13.87 5.14
N PRO A 320 -23.31 13.47 5.73
CA PRO A 320 -22.78 14.20 6.87
C PRO A 320 -22.58 15.68 6.52
N THR A 321 -23.02 16.57 7.41
CA THR A 321 -22.93 18.01 7.23
C THR A 321 -21.62 18.55 7.81
N TYR A 322 -21.00 19.49 7.11
CA TYR A 322 -19.74 20.13 7.50
C TYR A 322 -19.91 21.65 7.59
N LYS A 323 -19.01 22.35 8.29
CA LYS A 323 -19.03 23.82 8.33
C LYS A 323 -18.54 24.39 6.99
N SER A 324 -19.19 25.44 6.50
CA SER A 324 -18.96 25.99 5.15
C SER A 324 -17.66 26.78 4.99
N THR A 325 -16.96 27.09 6.08
CA THR A 325 -15.71 27.89 6.08
C THR A 325 -14.48 27.11 5.59
N ASP A 326 -14.65 25.82 5.27
CA ASP A 326 -13.54 24.88 5.10
C ASP A 326 -13.28 24.54 3.62
N PHE A 327 -13.90 25.27 2.68
CA PHE A 327 -13.79 24.99 1.24
C PHE A 327 -12.99 26.04 0.49
N THR A 328 -11.69 25.80 0.36
CA THR A 328 -10.86 26.36 -0.69
C THR A 328 -10.99 25.53 -1.97
N GLU A 329 -11.03 26.18 -3.13
CA GLU A 329 -10.91 25.46 -4.41
C GLU A 329 -9.51 24.84 -4.52
N PRO A 330 -9.40 23.53 -4.85
CA PRO A 330 -8.11 22.89 -4.96
C PRO A 330 -7.30 23.49 -6.12
N LYS A 331 -6.11 23.98 -5.79
CA LYS A 331 -5.20 24.57 -6.78
C LYS A 331 -4.24 23.50 -7.33
N PRO A 332 -4.20 23.26 -8.65
CA PRO A 332 -3.17 22.41 -9.23
C PRO A 332 -1.78 23.02 -9.02
N ILE A 333 -0.87 22.25 -8.43
CA ILE A 333 0.54 22.64 -8.36
C ILE A 333 1.21 22.17 -9.65
N LYS A 334 1.27 23.05 -10.66
CA LYS A 334 1.90 22.73 -11.96
C LYS A 334 3.39 22.38 -11.82
N GLN A 335 4.06 22.86 -10.77
CA GLN A 335 5.47 22.62 -10.49
C GLN A 335 5.76 21.22 -9.90
N LEU A 336 4.79 20.55 -9.26
CA LEU A 336 4.94 19.16 -8.80
C LEU A 336 5.18 18.18 -9.96
N ALA A 337 4.79 18.53 -11.19
CA ALA A 337 5.12 17.74 -12.37
C ALA A 337 6.62 17.79 -12.74
N ASN A 338 7.32 18.84 -12.30
CA ASN A 338 8.76 19.06 -12.48
C ASN A 338 9.57 18.84 -11.20
N LEU A 339 8.95 18.30 -10.14
CA LEU A 339 9.59 18.03 -8.85
C LEU A 339 10.97 17.36 -9.02
N PRO A 340 11.15 16.31 -9.87
CA PRO A 340 12.46 15.71 -10.11
C PRO A 340 13.54 16.67 -10.66
N LYS A 341 13.14 17.73 -11.40
CA LYS A 341 14.06 18.75 -11.92
C LYS A 341 14.46 19.79 -10.86
N GLN A 342 13.65 20.00 -9.83
CA GLN A 342 14.02 20.91 -8.73
C GLN A 342 14.79 20.17 -7.62
N PHE A 343 14.53 18.88 -7.45
CA PHE A 343 15.34 18.02 -6.60
C PHE A 343 16.73 17.73 -7.20
N SER A 344 16.95 17.87 -8.51
CA SER A 344 18.29 17.64 -9.10
C SER A 344 19.37 18.59 -8.55
N ASP A 345 19.01 19.83 -8.20
CA ASP A 345 19.96 20.79 -7.62
C ASP A 345 20.28 20.46 -6.16
N LEU A 346 19.36 19.78 -5.46
CA LEU A 346 19.61 19.27 -4.11
C LEU A 346 20.41 17.97 -4.18
N GLU A 347 19.99 17.05 -5.05
CA GLU A 347 20.61 15.75 -5.31
C GLU A 347 22.06 15.88 -5.77
N SER A 348 22.36 16.77 -6.74
CA SER A 348 23.73 16.98 -7.22
C SER A 348 24.71 17.46 -6.13
N ARG A 349 24.22 18.04 -5.02
CA ARG A 349 25.05 18.39 -3.86
C ARG A 349 25.21 17.23 -2.86
N LEU A 350 24.35 16.22 -2.95
CA LEU A 350 24.28 15.07 -2.06
C LEU A 350 24.85 13.79 -2.71
N ASP A 351 24.99 13.74 -4.03
CA ASP A 351 25.56 12.61 -4.78
C ASP A 351 26.98 12.28 -4.33
N ASP A 352 27.76 13.30 -3.97
CA ASP A 352 29.11 13.18 -3.43
C ASP A 352 29.16 12.37 -2.10
N ALA A 353 28.02 12.15 -1.44
CA ALA A 353 27.93 11.32 -0.24
C ALA A 353 27.60 9.84 -0.53
N CYS A 354 27.27 9.49 -1.77
CA CYS A 354 26.91 8.14 -2.19
C CYS A 354 27.95 7.55 -3.15
N VAL A 355 28.30 6.28 -2.96
CA VAL A 355 29.26 5.56 -3.82
C VAL A 355 28.70 4.20 -4.23
N LEU A 356 29.02 3.73 -5.44
CA LEU A 356 28.74 2.35 -5.84
C LEU A 356 29.85 1.41 -5.35
N ILE A 357 29.46 0.42 -4.56
CA ILE A 357 30.31 -0.70 -4.16
C ILE A 357 29.97 -1.89 -5.04
N SER A 358 30.99 -2.46 -5.69
CA SER A 358 30.91 -3.76 -6.33
C SER A 358 31.33 -4.85 -5.36
N SER A 359 30.53 -5.91 -5.27
CA SER A 359 30.72 -6.97 -4.30
C SER A 359 30.43 -8.35 -4.89
N ASP A 360 31.37 -9.27 -4.70
CA ASP A 360 31.25 -10.65 -5.13
C ASP A 360 30.78 -11.57 -3.99
N PHE A 361 29.80 -12.41 -4.29
CA PHE A 361 29.31 -13.47 -3.42
C PHE A 361 29.54 -14.84 -4.04
N GLY A 362 29.88 -15.84 -3.23
CA GLY A 362 30.00 -17.21 -3.70
C GLY A 362 31.41 -17.78 -3.58
N THR A 363 31.69 -18.73 -4.44
CA THR A 363 32.97 -19.46 -4.54
C THR A 363 33.56 -19.22 -5.91
N ASP A 364 34.84 -19.55 -6.14
CA ASP A 364 35.48 -19.42 -7.45
C ASP A 364 34.71 -20.11 -8.60
N GLU A 365 33.91 -21.15 -8.30
CA GLU A 365 33.08 -21.90 -9.26
C GLU A 365 31.65 -21.33 -9.45
N ASP A 366 31.18 -20.42 -8.58
CA ASP A 366 29.81 -19.89 -8.56
C ASP A 366 29.80 -18.48 -7.92
N THR A 367 30.35 -17.50 -8.63
CA THR A 367 30.42 -16.09 -8.20
C THR A 367 29.23 -15.31 -8.74
N THR A 368 28.57 -14.56 -7.87
CA THR A 368 27.55 -13.55 -8.21
C THR A 368 28.04 -12.18 -7.77
N SER A 369 28.30 -11.29 -8.73
CA SER A 369 28.62 -9.89 -8.47
C SER A 369 27.34 -9.07 -8.30
N VAL A 370 27.31 -8.20 -7.30
CA VAL A 370 26.22 -7.25 -7.06
C VAL A 370 26.78 -5.85 -6.82
N GLY A 371 26.09 -4.84 -7.36
CA GLY A 371 26.29 -3.45 -6.99
C GLY A 371 25.46 -3.11 -5.76
N ILE A 372 26.00 -2.32 -4.84
CA ILE A 372 25.29 -1.80 -3.67
C ILE A 372 25.74 -0.38 -3.38
N ALA A 373 24.79 0.49 -3.05
CA ALA A 373 25.10 1.84 -2.60
C ALA A 373 25.86 1.81 -1.26
N GLY A 374 26.81 2.72 -1.11
CA GLY A 374 27.54 3.00 0.13
C GLY A 374 27.41 4.47 0.52
N THR A 375 27.45 4.73 1.81
CA THR A 375 27.44 6.06 2.41
C THR A 375 28.87 6.44 2.79
N LEU A 376 29.42 7.46 2.14
CA LEU A 376 30.74 8.02 2.45
C LEU A 376 30.66 8.84 3.74
N ILE A 377 31.67 8.75 4.61
CA ILE A 377 31.78 9.57 5.81
C ILE A 377 32.72 10.76 5.55
N GLU A 378 32.22 11.98 5.74
CA GLU A 378 32.95 13.21 5.40
C GLU A 378 34.31 13.28 6.10
N ASN A 379 35.33 13.78 5.40
CA ASN A 379 36.69 13.97 5.94
C ASN A 379 37.31 12.72 6.58
N SER A 380 37.02 11.54 6.03
CA SER A 380 37.51 10.25 6.55
C SER A 380 37.92 9.31 5.42
N ASP A 381 38.33 8.09 5.76
CA ASP A 381 38.56 6.99 4.83
C ASP A 381 37.48 5.90 4.97
N LEU A 382 36.29 6.24 5.47
CA LEU A 382 35.27 5.28 5.85
C LEU A 382 34.03 5.34 4.95
N ILE A 383 33.49 4.15 4.66
CA ILE A 383 32.21 3.95 3.99
C ILE A 383 31.35 3.01 4.85
N VAL A 384 30.07 3.32 5.01
CA VAL A 384 29.08 2.41 5.61
C VAL A 384 28.15 1.89 4.52
N SER A 385 27.81 0.60 4.58
CA SER A 385 26.84 0.01 3.66
C SER A 385 26.10 -1.16 4.31
N LYS A 386 25.27 -1.84 3.53
CA LYS A 386 24.48 -3.00 3.93
C LYS A 386 25.32 -4.27 3.90
N ASN A 387 25.53 -4.85 5.07
CA ASN A 387 26.37 -6.04 5.30
C ASN A 387 25.96 -7.25 4.45
N SER A 388 24.67 -7.57 4.35
CA SER A 388 24.18 -8.72 3.57
C SER A 388 24.32 -8.57 2.05
N MET A 389 24.78 -7.39 1.59
CA MET A 389 25.06 -7.08 0.18
C MET A 389 26.55 -6.82 -0.07
N VAL A 390 27.41 -6.98 0.94
CA VAL A 390 28.87 -6.85 0.82
C VAL A 390 29.56 -8.18 1.18
N GLY A 391 30.30 -8.74 0.21
CA GLY A 391 31.07 -9.96 0.26
C GLY A 391 32.46 -9.75 0.88
N SER A 392 33.41 -10.65 0.61
CA SER A 392 34.72 -10.67 1.28
C SER A 392 35.77 -9.74 0.66
N LYS A 393 35.63 -9.37 -0.61
CA LYS A 393 36.56 -8.50 -1.35
C LYS A 393 35.80 -7.38 -2.09
N PRO A 394 35.16 -6.45 -1.36
CA PRO A 394 34.45 -5.37 -1.99
C PRO A 394 35.40 -4.38 -2.66
N THR A 395 34.95 -3.80 -3.77
CA THR A 395 35.60 -2.67 -4.44
C THR A 395 34.61 -1.52 -4.56
N ALA A 396 35.10 -0.28 -4.67
CA ALA A 396 34.29 0.88 -5.00
C ALA A 396 34.91 1.68 -6.13
N GLU A 397 34.08 2.40 -6.89
CA GLU A 397 34.55 3.40 -7.84
C GLU A 397 34.68 4.75 -7.14
N LEU A 398 35.92 5.20 -6.91
CA LEU A 398 36.24 6.51 -6.34
C LEU A 398 37.13 7.27 -7.32
N ASP A 399 36.79 8.52 -7.63
CA ASP A 399 37.53 9.37 -8.57
C ASP A 399 37.78 8.68 -9.94
N SER A 400 36.77 7.94 -10.45
CA SER A 400 36.87 7.11 -11.67
C SER A 400 37.90 5.97 -11.60
N GLN A 401 38.32 5.55 -10.41
CA GLN A 401 39.20 4.42 -10.19
C GLN A 401 38.53 3.36 -9.32
N SER A 402 38.64 2.11 -9.73
CA SER A 402 38.24 0.98 -8.88
C SER A 402 39.29 0.77 -7.80
N VAL A 403 38.88 0.85 -6.54
CA VAL A 403 39.72 0.63 -5.36
C VAL A 403 39.19 -0.53 -4.54
N GLU A 404 40.09 -1.35 -4.01
CA GLU A 404 39.73 -2.40 -3.04
C GLU A 404 39.44 -1.78 -1.67
N LEU A 405 38.39 -2.26 -1.02
CA LEU A 405 37.95 -1.79 0.28
C LEU A 405 38.29 -2.82 1.36
N GLU A 406 38.86 -2.35 2.47
CA GLU A 406 39.07 -3.17 3.65
C GLU A 406 37.78 -3.27 4.48
N ILE A 407 37.37 -4.48 4.86
CA ILE A 407 36.26 -4.67 5.80
C ILE A 407 36.77 -4.44 7.22
N VAL A 408 36.40 -3.32 7.83
CA VAL A 408 36.81 -2.97 9.20
C VAL A 408 36.04 -3.82 10.20
N HIS A 409 34.70 -3.85 10.11
CA HIS A 409 33.85 -4.74 10.90
C HIS A 409 32.40 -4.79 10.37
N ARG A 410 31.60 -5.70 10.94
CA ARG A 410 30.19 -5.93 10.58
C ARG A 410 29.32 -5.92 11.84
N ASP A 411 28.13 -5.34 11.73
CA ASP A 411 27.01 -5.50 12.67
C ASP A 411 25.91 -6.31 11.99
N THR A 412 25.76 -7.56 12.43
CA THR A 412 24.75 -8.48 11.88
C THR A 412 23.32 -8.17 12.35
N ASP A 413 23.15 -7.45 13.46
CA ASP A 413 21.83 -7.16 14.01
C ASP A 413 21.13 -6.09 13.18
N ASN A 414 21.84 -4.99 12.88
CA ASN A 414 21.34 -3.94 11.99
C ASN A 414 21.70 -4.12 10.51
N ASP A 415 22.48 -5.17 10.18
CA ASP A 415 22.93 -5.46 8.82
C ASP A 415 23.83 -4.36 8.23
N LEU A 416 24.74 -3.83 9.05
CA LEU A 416 25.71 -2.80 8.68
C LEU A 416 27.11 -3.37 8.48
N VAL A 417 27.86 -2.84 7.51
CA VAL A 417 29.29 -3.08 7.34
C VAL A 417 30.03 -1.76 7.28
N LEU A 418 31.15 -1.68 7.99
CA LEU A 418 32.09 -0.57 7.92
C LEU A 418 33.24 -0.99 7.02
N LEU A 419 33.49 -0.18 6.00
CA LEU A 419 34.52 -0.36 4.99
C LEU A 419 35.52 0.79 5.08
N ARG A 420 36.77 0.52 4.74
CA ARG A 420 37.84 1.51 4.69
C ARG A 420 38.42 1.60 3.28
N THR A 421 38.57 2.82 2.80
CA THR A 421 39.21 3.15 1.52
C THR A 421 40.74 3.24 1.68
N PRO A 422 41.54 3.04 0.62
CA PRO A 422 42.99 3.18 0.71
C PRO A 422 43.49 4.61 1.02
N ARG A 423 42.63 5.62 0.83
CA ARG A 423 42.94 7.04 1.01
C ARG A 423 41.72 7.78 1.55
N GLN A 424 41.97 8.79 2.38
CA GLN A 424 40.93 9.69 2.85
C GLN A 424 40.28 10.45 1.69
N HIS A 425 38.97 10.64 1.81
CA HIS A 425 38.15 11.48 0.94
C HIS A 425 37.58 12.65 1.75
N LYS A 426 37.26 13.74 1.05
CA LYS A 426 36.64 14.92 1.68
C LYS A 426 35.13 14.82 1.68
N GLN A 427 34.57 14.24 0.62
CA GLN A 427 33.13 14.08 0.45
C GLN A 427 32.54 13.09 1.46
N GLY A 428 31.24 13.21 1.73
CA GLY A 428 30.51 12.31 2.60
C GLY A 428 29.48 13.01 3.45
N VAL A 429 28.85 12.25 4.34
CA VAL A 429 27.91 12.75 5.33
C VAL A 429 28.64 13.19 6.60
N SER A 430 28.18 14.29 7.18
CA SER A 430 28.64 14.74 8.50
C SER A 430 27.89 13.98 9.61
N LEU A 431 28.62 13.51 10.63
CA LEU A 431 28.06 12.80 11.80
C LEU A 431 27.91 13.71 13.02
N THR A 432 27.89 15.03 12.81
CA THR A 432 28.07 16.03 13.86
C THR A 432 26.80 16.32 14.69
N GLU A 433 25.63 15.90 14.25
CA GLU A 433 24.36 16.16 14.94
C GLU A 433 23.90 14.95 15.77
N ASP A 434 23.80 15.12 17.10
CA ASP A 434 23.10 14.22 18.00
C ASP A 434 21.59 14.47 17.91
N GLU A 435 20.97 14.05 16.82
CA GLU A 435 19.53 14.12 16.70
C GLU A 435 18.93 12.72 16.57
N ASP A 436 18.67 12.11 17.72
CA ASP A 436 17.54 11.18 17.92
C ASP A 436 16.19 11.91 17.73
N ALA A 437 16.12 12.89 16.82
CA ALA A 437 14.92 13.65 16.55
C ALA A 437 13.86 12.68 16.02
N VAL A 438 12.74 12.61 16.73
CA VAL A 438 11.59 11.83 16.30
C VAL A 438 11.07 12.48 15.02
N MET A 439 11.37 11.87 13.88
CA MET A 439 10.91 12.34 12.59
C MET A 439 9.39 12.18 12.45
N PRO A 440 8.61 13.27 12.36
CA PRO A 440 7.17 13.16 12.18
C PRO A 440 6.83 12.68 10.76
N ALA A 441 5.66 12.06 10.61
CA ALA A 441 5.16 11.69 9.30
C ALA A 441 4.96 12.93 8.42
N GLY A 442 5.27 12.81 7.13
CA GLY A 442 5.17 13.90 6.15
C GLY A 442 6.43 14.73 5.97
N VAL A 443 7.51 14.49 6.73
CA VAL A 443 8.84 15.06 6.42
C VAL A 443 9.33 14.47 5.10
N PHE A 444 9.79 15.33 4.18
CA PHE A 444 10.42 14.89 2.94
C PHE A 444 11.79 14.29 3.21
N ILE A 445 12.06 13.23 2.46
CA ILE A 445 13.28 12.45 2.52
C ILE A 445 13.84 12.32 1.11
N ILE A 446 15.15 12.51 1.00
CA ILE A 446 15.88 12.44 -0.27
C ILE A 446 16.97 11.38 -0.15
N ALA A 447 16.93 10.42 -1.06
CA ALA A 447 17.92 9.37 -1.18
C ALA A 447 18.62 9.53 -2.54
N PRO A 448 19.84 10.09 -2.59
CA PRO A 448 20.59 10.17 -3.84
C PRO A 448 20.95 8.77 -4.34
N ASP A 449 21.36 8.70 -5.61
CA ASP A 449 21.78 7.46 -6.25
C ASP A 449 23.05 7.70 -7.06
N ALA A 450 24.12 6.97 -6.75
CA ALA A 450 25.42 7.10 -7.42
C ALA A 450 25.36 6.84 -8.95
N ASP A 451 24.38 6.07 -9.43
CA ASP A 451 24.30 5.64 -10.85
C ASP A 451 23.07 6.18 -11.60
N GLY A 452 22.32 7.12 -11.02
CA GLY A 452 21.05 7.54 -11.62
C GLY A 452 20.27 8.55 -10.79
N PRO A 453 18.99 8.78 -11.12
CA PRO A 453 18.17 9.71 -10.36
C PRO A 453 17.81 9.12 -9.00
N GLY A 454 18.06 9.91 -7.97
CA GLY A 454 17.68 9.68 -6.59
C GLY A 454 16.16 9.58 -6.42
N GLN A 455 15.76 9.29 -5.19
CA GLN A 455 14.37 9.12 -4.80
C GLN A 455 13.98 10.16 -3.78
N VAL A 456 12.84 10.80 -4.01
CA VAL A 456 12.16 11.65 -3.04
C VAL A 456 10.98 10.86 -2.47
N SER A 457 10.85 10.88 -1.16
CA SER A 457 9.81 10.20 -0.40
C SER A 457 9.42 11.01 0.82
N ILE A 458 8.49 10.49 1.62
CA ILE A 458 8.20 11.07 2.94
C ILE A 458 8.36 10.04 4.04
N VAL A 459 8.65 10.50 5.26
CA VAL A 459 8.45 9.70 6.48
C VAL A 459 6.99 9.30 6.54
N SER A 460 6.71 7.99 6.57
CA SER A 460 5.34 7.48 6.53
C SER A 460 4.72 7.29 7.90
N ALA A 461 5.53 7.07 8.94
CA ALA A 461 5.05 6.81 10.30
C ALA A 461 6.17 7.05 11.32
N LYS A 462 5.82 7.00 12.61
CA LYS A 462 6.85 7.08 13.67
C LYS A 462 7.81 5.90 13.55
N THR A 463 9.06 6.15 13.92
CA THR A 463 10.10 5.13 14.00
C THR A 463 9.68 3.97 14.90
N PHE A 464 10.14 2.77 14.56
CA PHE A 464 9.80 1.57 15.32
C PHE A 464 10.89 0.50 15.20
N ARG A 465 10.89 -0.44 16.15
CA ARG A 465 11.77 -1.62 16.09
C ARG A 465 11.23 -2.66 15.11
N SER A 466 12.07 -3.10 14.19
CA SER A 466 11.73 -4.15 13.22
C SER A 466 12.12 -5.52 13.77
N GLN A 467 11.17 -6.41 13.99
CA GLN A 467 11.42 -7.78 14.45
C GLN A 467 11.82 -8.69 13.28
N LYS A 468 12.77 -9.61 13.50
CA LYS A 468 13.19 -10.59 12.49
C LYS A 468 12.07 -11.62 12.29
N GLN A 469 11.41 -11.63 11.14
CA GLN A 469 10.28 -12.54 10.84
C GLN A 469 10.48 -13.28 9.51
N MET A 470 10.90 -12.55 8.48
CA MET A 470 10.97 -13.02 7.09
C MET A 470 12.41 -13.20 6.60
N SER A 471 13.37 -12.47 7.16
CA SER A 471 14.77 -12.54 6.75
C SER A 471 15.44 -13.77 7.36
N ARG A 472 15.49 -14.86 6.60
CA ARG A 472 16.19 -16.10 6.98
C ARG A 472 16.83 -16.75 5.76
N GLY A 473 17.98 -17.39 5.97
CA GLY A 473 18.73 -18.07 4.93
C GLY A 473 17.98 -19.28 4.37
N PHE A 474 17.94 -19.39 3.05
CA PHE A 474 17.27 -20.45 2.33
C PHE A 474 18.29 -21.38 1.67
N LEU A 475 18.40 -22.60 2.21
CA LEU A 475 19.26 -23.62 1.62
C LEU A 475 18.57 -24.37 0.46
N GLY A 476 17.24 -24.49 0.48
CA GLY A 476 16.47 -25.15 -0.57
C GLY A 476 16.49 -26.67 -0.49
N VAL A 477 16.33 -27.22 0.72
CA VAL A 477 16.32 -28.66 0.99
C VAL A 477 15.18 -29.05 1.92
N VAL A 478 14.78 -30.32 1.86
CA VAL A 478 13.92 -30.94 2.87
C VAL A 478 14.77 -31.91 3.69
N PRO A 479 15.18 -31.53 4.92
CA PRO A 479 15.96 -32.42 5.76
C PRO A 479 15.06 -33.36 6.58
N SER A 480 15.55 -34.58 6.79
CA SER A 480 14.99 -35.60 7.68
C SER A 480 16.07 -36.17 8.61
N THR A 481 15.62 -36.90 9.63
CA THR A 481 16.49 -37.62 10.56
C THR A 481 16.17 -39.12 10.45
N PHE A 482 17.16 -39.97 10.14
CA PHE A 482 16.98 -41.42 10.00
C PHE A 482 17.60 -42.19 11.17
N GLY A 483 16.78 -42.95 11.91
CA GLY A 483 17.24 -43.90 12.93
C GLY A 483 18.10 -43.26 14.03
N LYS A 484 19.29 -43.84 14.29
CA LYS A 484 20.31 -43.30 15.21
C LYS A 484 21.47 -42.59 14.48
N GLN A 485 21.32 -42.32 13.18
CA GLN A 485 22.39 -41.70 12.40
C GLN A 485 22.49 -40.23 12.80
N GLU A 486 23.69 -39.79 13.19
CA GLU A 486 23.96 -38.39 13.49
C GLU A 486 24.02 -37.59 12.18
N GLY A 487 23.20 -36.55 12.08
CA GLY A 487 23.15 -35.66 10.91
C GLY A 487 21.75 -35.47 10.34
N ALA A 488 21.61 -34.43 9.51
CA ALA A 488 20.40 -34.18 8.75
C ALA A 488 20.54 -34.75 7.33
N VAL A 489 19.70 -35.73 6.99
CA VAL A 489 19.68 -36.35 5.66
C VAL A 489 18.87 -35.48 4.70
N LEU A 490 19.38 -35.23 3.50
CA LEU A 490 18.68 -34.44 2.48
C LEU A 490 17.72 -35.34 1.69
N ASP A 491 16.44 -35.33 2.02
CA ASP A 491 15.39 -36.06 1.28
C ASP A 491 15.07 -35.40 -0.06
N GLU A 492 15.13 -34.07 -0.09
CA GLU A 492 14.91 -33.27 -1.29
C GLU A 492 15.96 -32.18 -1.39
N VAL A 493 16.45 -31.96 -2.61
CA VAL A 493 17.28 -30.81 -2.97
C VAL A 493 16.60 -30.10 -4.13
N ARG A 494 16.10 -28.88 -3.88
CA ARG A 494 15.35 -28.11 -4.87
C ARG A 494 16.27 -27.63 -5.98
N LEU A 495 15.78 -27.66 -7.23
CA LEU A 495 16.54 -27.20 -8.40
C LEU A 495 16.98 -25.73 -8.32
N ASP A 496 16.16 -24.87 -7.70
CA ASP A 496 16.44 -23.44 -7.50
C ASP A 496 17.17 -23.12 -6.17
N GLY A 497 17.45 -24.15 -5.36
CA GLY A 497 18.03 -24.02 -4.02
C GLY A 497 19.53 -23.76 -4.01
N ALA A 498 20.01 -23.10 -2.96
CA ALA A 498 21.45 -22.89 -2.73
C ALA A 498 22.22 -24.22 -2.60
N ALA A 499 21.60 -25.23 -2.01
CA ALA A 499 22.16 -26.57 -1.91
C ALA A 499 22.45 -27.19 -3.28
N LYS A 500 21.53 -27.05 -4.24
CA LYS A 500 21.72 -27.59 -5.58
C LYS A 500 22.88 -26.93 -6.30
N ARG A 501 22.97 -25.60 -6.21
CA ARG A 501 24.08 -24.82 -6.80
C ARG A 501 25.43 -25.23 -6.22
N ALA A 502 25.50 -25.43 -4.91
CA ALA A 502 26.71 -25.93 -4.25
C ALA A 502 27.00 -27.43 -4.48
N GLY A 503 26.20 -28.11 -5.30
CA GLY A 503 26.41 -29.52 -5.67
C GLY A 503 26.00 -30.53 -4.59
N LEU A 504 25.16 -30.14 -3.63
CA LEU A 504 24.50 -31.08 -2.73
C LEU A 504 23.46 -31.93 -3.49
N LYS A 505 23.26 -33.16 -3.02
CA LYS A 505 22.42 -34.17 -3.66
C LYS A 505 21.47 -34.79 -2.63
N VAL A 506 20.40 -35.39 -3.14
CA VAL A 506 19.51 -36.23 -2.32
C VAL A 506 20.33 -37.40 -1.76
N GLY A 507 20.16 -37.69 -0.48
CA GLY A 507 20.91 -38.72 0.25
C GLY A 507 22.17 -38.23 0.96
N ASP A 508 22.62 -37.00 0.70
CA ASP A 508 23.70 -36.37 1.47
C ASP A 508 23.30 -36.24 2.95
N VAL A 509 24.25 -36.42 3.86
CA VAL A 509 24.03 -36.26 5.31
C VAL A 509 24.86 -35.11 5.84
N VAL A 510 24.21 -34.03 6.28
CA VAL A 510 24.89 -32.86 6.83
C VAL A 510 25.17 -33.08 8.31
N THR A 511 26.44 -33.13 8.69
CA THR A 511 26.91 -33.39 10.06
C THR A 511 27.35 -32.12 10.78
N LYS A 512 27.74 -31.08 10.04
CA LYS A 512 28.16 -29.79 10.61
C LYS A 512 27.83 -28.64 9.67
N MET A 513 27.47 -27.49 10.22
CA MET A 513 27.38 -26.21 9.52
C MET A 513 28.13 -25.13 10.30
N ASN A 514 29.18 -24.57 9.70
CA ASN A 514 30.22 -23.78 10.36
C ASN A 514 30.71 -24.52 11.63
N ASP A 515 30.58 -23.89 12.79
CA ASP A 515 30.94 -24.48 14.09
C ASP A 515 29.79 -25.24 14.76
N THR A 516 28.60 -25.25 14.16
CA THR A 516 27.42 -25.91 14.72
C THR A 516 27.35 -27.36 14.26
N VAL A 517 27.42 -28.30 15.21
CA VAL A 517 27.14 -29.72 14.95
C VAL A 517 25.67 -29.89 14.64
N ILE A 518 25.36 -30.62 13.57
CA ILE A 518 24.00 -30.92 13.14
C ILE A 518 23.76 -32.40 13.45
N THR A 519 22.89 -32.68 14.42
CA THR A 519 22.54 -34.06 14.78
C THR A 519 21.19 -34.48 14.23
N THR A 520 20.30 -33.52 14.02
CA THR A 520 18.94 -33.72 13.54
C THR A 520 18.54 -32.69 12.48
N ASP A 521 17.47 -32.98 11.74
CA ASP A 521 16.82 -32.00 10.84
C ASP A 521 16.36 -30.74 11.58
N ARG A 522 15.97 -30.85 12.86
CA ARG A 522 15.59 -29.72 13.71
C ARG A 522 16.77 -28.79 13.96
N ASP A 523 17.97 -29.32 14.20
CA ASP A 523 19.18 -28.51 14.41
C ASP A 523 19.51 -27.72 13.16
N MET A 524 19.46 -28.37 12.00
CA MET A 524 19.69 -27.74 10.71
C MET A 524 18.68 -26.61 10.44
N ARG A 525 17.39 -26.86 10.68
CA ARG A 525 16.35 -25.83 10.55
C ARG A 525 16.58 -24.67 11.50
N ALA A 526 16.94 -24.95 12.75
CA ALA A 526 17.22 -23.93 13.76
C ALA A 526 18.47 -23.09 13.42
N PHE A 527 19.51 -23.73 12.88
CA PHE A 527 20.70 -23.05 12.38
C PHE A 527 20.34 -22.09 11.25
N LEU A 528 19.64 -22.57 10.21
CA LEU A 528 19.28 -21.77 9.03
C LEU A 528 18.34 -20.61 9.37
N MET A 529 17.42 -20.79 10.33
CA MET A 529 16.50 -19.71 10.77
C MET A 529 17.23 -18.50 11.37
N LYS A 530 18.44 -18.69 11.91
CA LYS A 530 19.21 -17.60 12.52
C LYS A 530 20.08 -16.86 11.51
N ARG A 531 20.41 -17.48 10.38
CA ARG A 531 21.28 -16.91 9.34
C ARG A 531 20.51 -16.03 8.38
N ASP A 532 21.17 -15.01 7.85
CA ASP A 532 20.60 -14.14 6.83
C ASP A 532 20.80 -14.70 5.43
N PRO A 533 19.97 -14.30 4.45
CA PRO A 533 20.23 -14.57 3.04
C PRO A 533 21.60 -14.04 2.60
N LYS A 534 22.16 -14.63 1.54
CA LYS A 534 23.47 -14.32 0.94
C LYS A 534 24.68 -14.54 1.84
N VAL A 535 24.50 -15.01 3.08
CA VAL A 535 25.60 -15.48 3.92
C VAL A 535 26.14 -16.81 3.38
N THR A 536 27.45 -16.89 3.19
CA THR A 536 28.16 -18.14 2.90
C THR A 536 28.36 -18.93 4.19
N ILE A 537 27.94 -20.19 4.18
CA ILE A 537 28.20 -21.16 5.25
C ILE A 537 29.09 -22.28 4.72
N ILE A 538 29.81 -22.94 5.62
CA ILE A 538 30.59 -24.13 5.34
C ILE A 538 29.82 -25.32 5.90
N ALA A 539 29.41 -26.26 5.06
CA ALA A 539 28.74 -27.49 5.47
C ALA A 539 29.69 -28.68 5.33
N LYS A 540 29.83 -29.47 6.40
CA LYS A 540 30.42 -30.82 6.34
C LYS A 540 29.33 -31.83 6.03
N VAL A 541 29.56 -32.61 5.00
CA VAL A 541 28.57 -33.50 4.40
C VAL A 541 29.17 -34.86 4.20
N LEU A 542 28.50 -35.90 4.67
CA LEU A 542 28.84 -37.28 4.39
C LEU A 542 28.10 -37.73 3.13
N ARG A 543 28.86 -38.17 2.12
CA ARG A 543 28.33 -38.74 0.88
C ARG A 543 29.05 -40.05 0.60
N ASP A 544 28.30 -41.13 0.47
CA ASP A 544 28.85 -42.47 0.17
C ASP A 544 29.95 -42.93 1.16
N GLY A 545 29.93 -42.43 2.40
CA GLY A 545 30.92 -42.73 3.44
C GLY A 545 32.13 -41.79 3.50
N GLU A 546 32.26 -40.86 2.55
CA GLU A 546 33.31 -39.84 2.55
C GLU A 546 32.79 -38.49 3.05
N GLU A 547 33.59 -37.80 3.88
CA GLU A 547 33.30 -36.44 4.32
C GLU A 547 33.80 -35.44 3.28
N ILE A 548 32.87 -34.64 2.74
CA ILE A 548 33.16 -33.52 1.87
C ILE A 548 32.77 -32.22 2.56
N GLU A 549 33.55 -31.17 2.30
CA GLU A 549 33.24 -29.82 2.77
C GLU A 549 32.70 -28.99 1.60
N LYS A 550 31.61 -28.25 1.85
CA LYS A 550 30.95 -27.41 0.86
C LYS A 550 30.72 -26.01 1.40
N ALA A 551 31.30 -25.02 0.73
CA ALA A 551 30.90 -23.63 0.90
C ALA A 551 29.58 -23.39 0.16
N ILE A 552 28.60 -22.78 0.82
CA ILE A 552 27.24 -22.62 0.33
C ILE A 552 26.74 -21.21 0.64
N THR A 553 26.49 -20.41 -0.39
CA THR A 553 25.84 -19.10 -0.25
C THR A 553 24.33 -19.26 -0.16
N LEU A 554 23.77 -18.96 1.01
CA LEU A 554 22.33 -19.12 1.27
C LEU A 554 21.49 -18.19 0.38
N GLY A 555 20.37 -18.69 -0.13
CA GLY A 555 19.40 -17.86 -0.85
C GLY A 555 18.49 -17.06 0.08
N ALA A 556 17.66 -16.19 -0.51
CA ALA A 556 16.47 -15.69 0.16
C ALA A 556 15.31 -16.70 -0.01
N TYR A 557 14.40 -16.76 0.96
CA TYR A 557 13.21 -17.61 0.79
C TYR A 557 12.37 -17.10 -0.39
N PRO A 558 12.00 -17.98 -1.35
CA PRO A 558 11.17 -17.58 -2.47
C PRO A 558 9.78 -17.17 -1.98
N SER A 559 9.24 -16.10 -2.57
CA SER A 559 7.84 -15.74 -2.35
C SER A 559 6.95 -16.76 -3.07
N MET A 560 6.07 -17.43 -2.32
CA MET A 560 5.04 -18.31 -2.90
C MET A 560 3.81 -17.54 -3.39
N SER A 561 3.72 -16.25 -3.06
CA SER A 561 2.59 -15.41 -3.44
C SER A 561 2.69 -14.98 -4.90
N ARG A 562 1.58 -15.13 -5.63
CA ARG A 562 1.43 -14.65 -7.01
C ARG A 562 0.80 -13.24 -7.09
N HIS A 563 0.57 -12.61 -5.93
CA HIS A 563 -0.05 -11.29 -5.86
C HIS A 563 0.83 -10.23 -6.53
N ALA A 564 0.22 -9.23 -7.17
CA ALA A 564 0.96 -8.19 -7.90
C ALA A 564 1.97 -7.42 -7.01
N ALA A 565 1.64 -7.23 -5.73
CA ALA A 565 2.51 -6.62 -4.73
C ALA A 565 3.80 -7.40 -4.45
N ASP A 566 3.85 -8.69 -4.79
CA ASP A 566 5.01 -9.56 -4.56
C ASP A 566 5.86 -9.77 -5.82
N ARG A 567 5.52 -9.09 -6.94
CA ARG A 567 6.27 -9.16 -8.20
C ARG A 567 7.46 -8.19 -8.26
N MET A 568 7.62 -7.34 -7.25
CA MET A 568 8.79 -6.48 -7.13
C MET A 568 9.92 -7.19 -6.37
N GLU A 569 11.14 -6.74 -6.60
CA GLU A 569 12.28 -7.19 -5.82
C GLU A 569 12.25 -6.57 -4.42
N LYS A 570 12.60 -7.40 -3.43
CA LYS A 570 12.66 -7.02 -2.02
C LYS A 570 14.05 -7.33 -1.52
N SER A 571 14.53 -6.55 -0.55
CA SER A 571 15.79 -6.89 0.10
C SER A 571 15.71 -8.28 0.73
N GLY A 572 16.79 -9.05 0.61
CA GLY A 572 16.90 -10.38 1.22
C GLY A 572 16.81 -10.28 2.74
N ARG A 573 17.67 -9.44 3.33
CA ARG A 573 17.54 -8.96 4.71
C ARG A 573 16.70 -7.68 4.73
N ARG A 574 15.48 -7.77 5.27
CA ARG A 574 14.47 -6.69 5.24
C ARG A 574 13.73 -6.44 6.54
N ASP A 575 14.13 -7.10 7.62
CA ASP A 575 13.58 -6.92 8.96
C ASP A 575 14.61 -7.30 10.03
N GLY A 576 14.29 -7.10 11.31
CA GLY A 576 15.19 -7.44 12.41
C GLY A 576 16.10 -6.30 12.90
N PHE A 577 15.86 -5.08 12.44
CA PHE A 577 16.61 -3.88 12.78
C PHE A 577 16.20 -3.29 14.14
N SER A 578 17.16 -2.72 14.88
CA SER A 578 16.96 -2.12 16.21
C SER A 578 15.89 -1.02 16.21
N THR A 579 15.96 -0.13 15.23
CA THR A 579 14.99 0.94 14.96
C THR A 579 15.04 1.30 13.47
N VAL A 580 13.92 1.69 12.88
CA VAL A 580 13.85 2.12 11.47
C VAL A 580 12.96 3.34 11.29
N ILE A 581 13.38 4.21 10.38
CA ILE A 581 12.53 5.20 9.72
C ILE A 581 11.78 4.49 8.60
N LEU A 582 10.45 4.57 8.62
CA LEU A 582 9.61 4.07 7.53
C LEU A 582 9.34 5.19 6.55
N HIS A 583 9.59 4.93 5.27
CA HIS A 583 9.30 5.86 4.18
C HIS A 583 8.79 5.14 2.93
N ASP A 584 8.21 5.90 2.00
CA ASP A 584 7.49 5.37 0.84
C ASP A 584 8.31 5.33 -0.47
N ALA A 585 9.63 5.59 -0.41
CA ALA A 585 10.51 5.56 -1.58
C ALA A 585 10.44 4.21 -2.32
N ASN A 586 10.38 4.24 -3.65
CA ASN A 586 10.42 3.03 -4.47
C ASN A 586 11.86 2.56 -4.74
N LEU A 587 12.58 2.20 -3.68
CA LEU A 587 13.97 1.77 -3.76
C LEU A 587 14.10 0.34 -4.28
N GLN A 588 15.12 0.10 -5.11
CA GLN A 588 15.61 -1.25 -5.38
C GLN A 588 16.53 -1.72 -4.24
N PRO A 589 16.68 -3.04 -4.02
CA PRO A 589 17.56 -3.58 -2.99
C PRO A 589 19.00 -3.07 -3.05
N GLU A 590 19.52 -2.81 -4.25
CA GLU A 590 20.89 -2.34 -4.53
C GLU A 590 21.11 -0.89 -4.10
N LYS A 591 20.04 -0.14 -3.84
CA LYS A 591 20.10 1.24 -3.33
C LYS A 591 20.02 1.29 -1.79
N CYS A 592 19.78 0.15 -1.15
CA CYS A 592 19.72 0.02 0.31
C CYS A 592 21.13 -0.05 0.90
N GLY A 593 21.75 1.12 1.07
CA GLY A 593 23.07 1.35 1.67
C GLY A 593 23.54 2.79 1.42
N GLY A 594 22.84 3.52 0.56
CA GLY A 594 23.04 4.95 0.34
C GLY A 594 22.43 5.82 1.45
N PRO A 595 22.92 7.07 1.58
CA PRO A 595 22.50 8.02 2.59
C PRO A 595 21.10 8.56 2.33
N VAL A 596 20.56 9.21 3.35
CA VAL A 596 19.22 9.76 3.39
C VAL A 596 19.30 11.14 4.04
N PHE A 597 18.67 12.13 3.40
CA PHE A 597 18.69 13.53 3.81
C PHE A 597 17.29 14.13 3.93
N ASP A 598 17.18 15.20 4.72
CA ASP A 598 16.02 16.09 4.72
C ASP A 598 16.12 17.17 3.60
N LEU A 599 15.19 18.13 3.58
CA LEU A 599 15.19 19.23 2.60
C LEU A 599 16.34 20.22 2.78
N ASP A 600 16.89 20.33 3.99
CA ASP A 600 18.00 21.23 4.31
C ASP A 600 19.36 20.61 3.95
N GLY A 601 19.38 19.29 3.68
CA GLY A 601 20.57 18.52 3.34
C GLY A 601 21.25 17.88 4.55
N ASN A 602 20.57 17.83 5.71
CA ASN A 602 21.09 17.18 6.90
C ASN A 602 20.99 15.67 6.76
N PHE A 603 21.99 14.94 7.24
CA PHE A 603 22.01 13.48 7.19
C PHE A 603 21.11 12.89 8.26
N ILE A 604 20.01 12.26 7.85
CA ILE A 604 19.00 11.70 8.76
C ILE A 604 19.10 10.18 8.91
N GLY A 605 19.87 9.51 8.04
CA GLY A 605 20.06 8.07 8.13
C GLY A 605 20.53 7.40 6.85
N MET A 606 20.52 6.07 6.84
CA MET A 606 20.95 5.26 5.70
C MET A 606 19.88 4.24 5.31
N ASN A 607 19.53 4.17 4.03
CA ASN A 607 18.57 3.18 3.54
C ASN A 607 19.10 1.76 3.82
N ILE A 608 18.28 0.90 4.42
CA ILE A 608 18.71 -0.45 4.81
C ILE A 608 17.88 -1.56 4.19
N ALA A 609 16.62 -1.31 3.83
CA ALA A 609 15.80 -2.34 3.22
C ALA A 609 14.60 -1.84 2.42
N ARG A 610 14.37 -2.50 1.27
CA ARG A 610 13.07 -2.54 0.60
C ARG A 610 12.25 -3.71 1.15
N ASN A 611 11.28 -3.43 2.01
CA ASN A 611 10.50 -4.46 2.69
C ASN A 611 9.27 -4.91 1.88
N SER A 612 8.55 -3.94 1.31
CA SER A 612 7.31 -4.16 0.56
C SER A 612 7.10 -3.07 -0.48
N ARG A 613 6.01 -3.18 -1.25
CA ARG A 613 5.63 -2.21 -2.29
C ARG A 613 5.57 -0.76 -1.81
N VAL A 614 5.31 -0.56 -0.53
CA VAL A 614 5.10 0.77 0.05
C VAL A 614 5.95 1.04 1.27
N ARG A 615 6.87 0.13 1.61
CA ARG A 615 7.70 0.24 2.82
C ARG A 615 9.15 0.04 2.45
N SER A 616 9.88 1.14 2.58
CA SER A 616 11.33 1.17 2.63
C SER A 616 11.74 1.59 4.05
N TYR A 617 12.85 1.04 4.51
CA TYR A 617 13.39 1.31 5.83
C TYR A 617 14.75 1.95 5.68
N ALA A 618 14.97 3.00 6.47
CA ALA A 618 16.28 3.56 6.74
C ALA A 618 16.62 3.40 8.23
N LEU A 619 17.90 3.22 8.54
CA LEU A 619 18.41 3.30 9.91
C LEU A 619 18.67 4.78 10.23
N PRO A 620 18.21 5.29 11.38
CA PRO A 620 18.50 6.66 11.81
C PRO A 620 20.01 6.96 11.86
N SER A 621 20.40 8.21 11.64
CA SER A 621 21.79 8.68 11.71
C SER A 621 22.46 8.34 13.04
N GLY A 622 21.74 8.41 14.17
CA GLY A 622 22.23 7.98 15.49
C GLY A 622 22.72 6.53 15.52
N VAL A 623 22.00 5.59 14.89
CA VAL A 623 22.42 4.18 14.78
C VAL A 623 23.69 4.03 13.95
N ILE A 624 23.82 4.83 12.89
CA ILE A 624 25.02 4.83 12.03
C ILE A 624 26.23 5.41 12.78
N LYS A 625 26.02 6.51 13.51
CA LYS A 625 27.04 7.14 14.35
C LYS A 625 27.53 6.18 15.43
N GLU A 626 26.63 5.57 16.20
CA GLU A 626 26.98 4.57 17.22
C GLU A 626 27.78 3.39 16.63
N PHE A 627 27.40 2.92 15.44
CA PHE A 627 28.10 1.84 14.74
C PHE A 627 29.54 2.22 14.37
N ILE A 628 29.77 3.47 13.96
CA ILE A 628 31.11 3.99 13.60
C ILE A 628 31.93 4.31 14.86
N GLU A 629 31.35 5.04 15.81
CA GLU A 629 32.03 5.61 16.99
C GLU A 629 32.16 4.67 18.17
N GLY A 630 31.31 3.64 18.29
CA GLY A 630 31.31 2.63 19.36
C GLY A 630 32.59 1.79 19.44
N ARG A 631 33.65 2.21 18.75
CA ARG A 631 35.00 1.65 18.71
C ARG A 631 36.10 2.71 18.57
N ASN A 632 36.12 3.70 19.46
CA ASN A 632 37.39 4.26 19.93
C ASN A 632 37.90 3.47 21.14
#